data_AF-A0A420J845-F1
#
_entry.id   AF-A0A420J845-F1
#
_cell.length_a   1.000
_cell.length_b   1.000
_cell.length_c   1.000
_cell.angle_alpha   90.00
_cell.angle_beta   90.00
_cell.angle_gamma   90.00
#
_symmetry.space_group_name_H-M   'P 1'
#
loop_
_entity.id
_entity.type
_entity.pdbx_description
1 polymer ?
#
loop_
_entity_poly.entity_id
_entity_poly.type
_entity_poly.pdbx_seq_one_letter_code
_entity_poly.pdbx_strand_id
1 'polypeptide(L)'
;MDGSRSSTSTEDPPILTEEENKILDLYDRLNELQLESALLKAKNTLSGKLEMKSCEPASVSELEITTAQDALLKAKAAFHIRCKVAESAIIADPVISAVHAGTDRSFHQQNLISLLKKRDELSLSLIQLSRRELDSLEKLRLLETENMLLARTNTELTSSMLRLVEISNSRINEANESSQSLQELEKIKQELKLSRRKWRTIKAIVSGAIVGSGVDWARDPELLQIVLDED
;
A
#
# COMPACT_ATOMS: atom_id res chain seq x y z
N MET A 1 -25.66 -30.57 10.16
CA MET A 1 -24.94 -31.86 10.06
C MET A 1 -23.93 -31.65 8.95
N ASP A 2 -22.64 -31.58 9.18
CA ASP A 2 -21.83 -32.42 10.04
C ASP A 2 -20.69 -31.60 10.66
N GLY A 3 -20.64 -31.57 12.00
CA GLY A 3 -19.64 -30.87 12.77
C GLY A 3 -18.53 -31.86 13.14
N SER A 4 -17.56 -32.03 12.25
CA SER A 4 -16.41 -32.89 12.50
C SER A 4 -15.45 -32.21 13.46
N ARG A 5 -15.60 -32.60 14.73
CA ARG A 5 -14.67 -32.46 15.85
C ARG A 5 -13.22 -32.32 15.39
N SER A 6 -12.64 -31.14 15.60
CA SER A 6 -11.21 -30.99 15.81
C SER A 6 -10.84 -31.76 17.07
N SER A 7 -10.31 -32.98 16.92
CA SER A 7 -9.65 -33.71 18.01
C SER A 7 -8.41 -32.93 18.42
N THR A 8 -8.59 -32.06 19.40
CA THR A 8 -7.51 -31.42 20.16
C THR A 8 -6.77 -32.47 20.97
N SER A 9 -5.44 -32.30 21.01
CA SER A 9 -4.50 -32.85 22.00
C SER A 9 -4.35 -34.38 22.06
N THR A 10 -3.59 -34.94 21.12
CA THR A 10 -2.60 -35.96 21.50
C THR A 10 -1.52 -35.22 22.27
N GLU A 11 -1.54 -35.29 23.60
CA GLU A 11 -0.43 -34.83 24.43
C GLU A 11 0.80 -35.67 24.07
N ASP A 12 1.65 -35.10 23.21
CA ASP A 12 3.01 -35.59 23.05
C ASP A 12 3.65 -35.55 24.45
N PRO A 13 4.24 -36.66 24.94
CA PRO A 13 4.94 -36.64 26.22
C PRO A 13 5.98 -35.51 26.21
N PRO A 14 6.23 -34.85 27.36
CA PRO A 14 7.19 -33.77 27.43
C PRO A 14 8.51 -34.24 26.84
N ILE A 15 8.93 -33.55 25.77
CA ILE A 15 10.05 -33.90 24.92
C ILE A 15 11.36 -33.93 25.71
N LEU A 16 11.40 -33.18 26.82
CA LEU A 16 12.51 -33.01 27.72
C LEU A 16 12.06 -33.23 29.17
N THR A 17 12.92 -33.88 29.93
CA THR A 17 12.78 -34.09 31.37
C THR A 17 12.86 -32.75 32.09
N GLU A 18 12.21 -32.60 33.25
CA GLU A 18 12.29 -31.35 34.05
C GLU A 18 13.73 -30.92 34.38
N GLU A 19 14.63 -31.89 34.56
CA GLU A 19 16.06 -31.64 34.78
C GLU A 19 16.74 -31.08 33.52
N GLU A 20 16.40 -31.60 32.34
CA GLU A 20 16.94 -31.12 31.06
C GLU A 20 16.49 -29.68 30.79
N ASN A 21 15.23 -29.34 31.10
CA ASN A 21 14.74 -27.95 31.01
C ASN A 21 15.49 -27.02 31.96
N LYS A 22 15.73 -27.43 33.22
CA LYS A 22 16.53 -26.64 34.17
C LYS A 22 17.96 -26.43 33.68
N ILE A 23 18.57 -27.43 33.06
CA ILE A 23 19.93 -27.31 32.49
C ILE A 23 19.95 -26.29 31.34
N LEU A 24 18.93 -26.30 30.47
CA LEU A 24 18.81 -25.32 29.39
C LEU A 24 18.60 -23.90 29.93
N ASP A 25 17.73 -23.71 30.93
CA ASP A 25 17.54 -22.41 31.57
C ASP A 25 18.85 -21.88 32.20
N LEU A 26 19.63 -22.77 32.83
CA LEU A 26 20.94 -22.42 33.37
C LEU A 26 21.95 -22.06 32.27
N TYR A 27 21.92 -22.74 31.13
CA TYR A 27 22.76 -22.43 29.97
C TYR A 27 22.42 -21.05 29.39
N ASP A 28 21.14 -20.73 29.23
CA ASP A 28 20.69 -19.42 28.76
C ASP A 28 21.11 -18.31 29.74
N ARG A 29 20.92 -18.55 31.05
CA ARG A 29 21.37 -17.62 32.08
C ARG A 29 22.88 -17.43 32.08
N LEU A 30 23.66 -18.48 31.81
CA LEU A 30 25.10 -18.40 31.71
C LEU A 30 25.53 -17.56 30.50
N ASN A 31 24.87 -17.71 29.35
CA ASN A 31 25.13 -16.90 28.17
C ASN A 31 24.84 -15.41 28.42
N GLU A 32 23.74 -15.09 29.11
CA GLU A 32 23.43 -13.72 29.51
C GLU A 32 24.53 -13.11 30.39
N LEU A 33 24.95 -13.84 31.44
CA LEU A 33 25.99 -13.39 32.35
C LEU A 33 27.35 -13.23 31.64
N GLN A 34 27.67 -14.09 30.68
CA GLN A 34 28.86 -13.95 29.85
C GLN A 34 28.81 -12.66 29.02
N LEU A 35 27.67 -12.34 28.43
CA LEU A 35 27.46 -11.11 27.68
C LEU A 35 27.59 -9.87 28.58
N GLU A 36 26.94 -9.87 29.76
CA GLU A 36 27.08 -8.80 30.75
C GLU A 36 28.54 -8.59 31.15
N SER A 37 29.27 -9.68 31.42
CA SER A 37 30.69 -9.61 31.77
C SER A 37 31.54 -9.04 30.64
N ALA A 38 31.24 -9.38 29.39
CA ALA A 38 31.94 -8.86 28.21
C ALA A 38 31.67 -7.35 28.03
N LEU A 39 30.44 -6.90 28.26
CA LEU A 39 30.07 -5.48 28.23
C LEU A 39 30.76 -4.69 29.35
N LEU A 40 30.80 -5.22 30.57
CA LEU A 40 31.50 -4.58 31.69
C LEU A 40 33.01 -4.48 31.42
N LYS A 41 33.63 -5.52 30.87
CA LYS A 41 35.04 -5.48 30.43
C LYS A 41 35.27 -4.43 29.33
N ALA A 42 34.38 -4.36 28.33
CA ALA A 42 34.45 -3.35 27.28
C ALA A 42 34.33 -1.93 27.85
N LYS A 43 33.39 -1.69 28.77
CA LYS A 43 33.24 -0.40 29.46
C LYS A 43 34.49 -0.02 30.25
N ASN A 44 35.06 -0.96 31.02
CA ASN A 44 36.26 -0.70 31.81
C ASN A 44 37.48 -0.40 30.93
N THR A 45 37.65 -1.11 29.80
CA THR A 45 38.73 -0.81 28.84
C THR A 45 38.53 0.53 28.14
N LEU A 46 37.29 0.93 27.87
CA LEU A 46 36.98 2.26 27.34
C LEU A 46 37.25 3.35 28.38
N SER A 47 36.81 3.17 29.63
CA SER A 47 37.05 4.11 30.73
C SER A 47 38.53 4.29 31.00
N GLY A 48 39.31 3.20 31.06
CA GLY A 48 40.76 3.25 31.23
C GLY A 48 41.48 3.91 30.03
N LYS A 49 40.95 3.77 28.81
CA LYS A 49 41.48 4.49 27.63
C LYS A 49 41.14 5.99 27.65
N LEU A 50 39.99 6.36 28.20
CA LEU A 50 39.57 7.77 28.34
C LEU A 50 40.40 8.49 29.41
N GLU A 51 40.68 7.84 30.55
CA GLU A 51 41.54 8.41 31.60
C GLU A 51 43.00 8.60 31.12
N MET A 52 43.50 7.70 30.27
CA MET A 52 44.85 7.80 29.68
C MET A 52 44.94 8.84 28.54
N LYS A 53 43.81 9.37 28.06
CA LYS A 53 43.72 10.35 26.96
C LYS A 53 43.17 11.69 27.45
N SER A 54 43.64 12.20 28.60
CA SER A 54 43.39 13.57 29.09
C SER A 54 44.06 14.67 28.24
N CYS A 55 44.14 14.51 26.91
CA CYS A 55 44.61 15.55 25.99
C CYS A 55 43.48 15.85 25.00
N GLU A 56 42.71 16.89 25.33
CA GLU A 56 41.70 17.64 24.54
C GLU A 56 40.57 16.85 23.82
N PRO A 57 39.33 17.38 23.79
CA PRO A 57 38.26 16.83 22.96
C PRO A 57 38.56 17.15 21.50
N ALA A 58 39.42 16.35 20.86
CA ALA A 58 39.52 16.35 19.41
C ALA A 58 38.11 16.12 18.85
N SER A 59 37.61 17.07 18.06
CA SER A 59 36.33 16.98 17.37
C SER A 59 36.30 15.67 16.60
N VAL A 60 35.59 14.66 17.12
CA VAL A 60 35.48 13.35 16.50
C VAL A 60 34.91 13.58 15.10
N SER A 61 35.72 13.31 14.07
CA SER A 61 35.28 13.48 12.69
C SER A 61 34.17 12.47 12.41
N GLU A 62 33.17 12.85 11.62
CA GLU A 62 32.09 11.95 11.20
C GLU A 62 32.64 10.67 10.54
N LEU A 63 33.81 10.77 9.89
CA LEU A 63 34.55 9.64 9.33
C LEU A 63 35.13 8.68 10.39
N GLU A 64 35.53 9.18 11.56
CA GLU A 64 36.00 8.33 12.66
C GLU A 64 34.82 7.57 13.31
N ILE A 65 33.64 8.18 13.32
CA ILE A 65 32.41 7.55 13.82
C ILE A 65 31.97 6.43 12.87
N THR A 66 31.93 6.68 11.57
CA THR A 66 31.53 5.66 10.58
C THR A 66 32.50 4.49 10.55
N THR A 67 33.81 4.75 10.59
CA THR A 67 34.83 3.69 10.66
C THR A 67 34.75 2.87 11.96
N ALA A 68 34.47 3.52 13.10
CA ALA A 68 34.25 2.82 14.37
C ALA A 68 32.96 1.99 14.37
N GLN A 69 31.88 2.49 13.76
CA GLN A 69 30.63 1.76 13.58
C GLN A 69 30.83 0.52 12.70
N ASP A 70 31.51 0.66 11.57
CA ASP A 70 31.84 -0.45 10.69
C ASP A 70 32.71 -1.49 11.39
N ALA A 71 33.69 -1.06 12.20
CA ALA A 71 34.53 -1.95 13.00
C ALA A 71 33.71 -2.72 14.05
N LEU A 72 32.76 -2.06 14.73
CA LEU A 72 31.83 -2.70 15.66
C LEU A 72 30.96 -3.73 14.92
N LEU A 73 30.34 -3.35 13.80
CA LEU A 73 29.48 -4.24 13.02
C LEU A 73 30.25 -5.47 12.52
N LYS A 74 31.49 -5.29 12.05
CA LYS A 74 32.38 -6.39 11.67
C LYS A 74 32.71 -7.29 12.86
N ALA A 75 33.04 -6.71 14.02
CA ALA A 75 33.33 -7.47 15.23
C ALA A 75 32.11 -8.26 15.73
N LYS A 76 30.91 -7.65 15.68
CA LYS A 76 29.63 -8.29 16.05
C LYS A 76 29.30 -9.44 15.10
N ALA A 77 29.44 -9.24 13.79
CA ALA A 77 29.25 -10.29 12.80
C ALA A 77 30.24 -11.45 13.02
N ALA A 78 31.53 -11.15 13.24
CA ALA A 78 32.55 -12.16 13.50
C ALA A 78 32.33 -12.93 14.81
N PHE A 79 31.83 -12.27 15.85
CA PHE A 79 31.43 -12.95 17.09
C PHE A 79 30.23 -13.86 16.85
N HIS A 80 29.19 -13.36 16.19
CA HIS A 80 27.99 -14.14 15.88
C HIS A 80 28.32 -15.38 15.05
N ILE A 81 29.16 -15.25 14.01
CA ILE A 81 29.61 -16.39 13.20
C ILE A 81 30.36 -17.40 14.06
N ARG A 82 31.25 -16.96 14.96
CA ARG A 82 31.97 -17.88 15.87
C ARG A 82 31.03 -18.64 16.80
N CYS A 83 30.05 -17.97 17.39
CA CYS A 83 29.01 -18.63 18.19
C CYS A 83 28.24 -19.65 17.36
N LYS A 84 27.83 -19.28 16.14
CA LYS A 84 27.10 -20.19 15.24
C LYS A 84 27.92 -21.40 14.79
N VAL A 85 29.22 -21.21 14.54
CA VAL A 85 30.12 -22.32 14.20
C VAL A 85 30.31 -23.26 15.40
N ALA A 86 30.48 -22.71 16.61
CA ALA A 86 30.59 -23.50 17.82
C ALA A 86 29.29 -24.27 18.11
N GLU A 87 28.13 -23.61 18.04
CA GLU A 87 26.81 -24.25 18.16
C GLU A 87 26.64 -25.37 17.11
N SER A 88 26.98 -25.10 15.85
CA SER A 88 26.88 -26.10 14.78
C SER A 88 27.79 -27.30 15.03
N ALA A 89 29.00 -27.09 15.57
CA ALA A 89 29.92 -28.17 15.90
C ALA A 89 29.37 -29.03 17.06
N ILE A 90 28.79 -28.39 18.09
CA ILE A 90 28.19 -29.06 19.25
C ILE A 90 26.94 -29.86 18.85
N ILE A 91 26.12 -29.34 17.92
CA ILE A 91 24.89 -30.01 17.47
C ILE A 91 25.18 -31.12 16.46
N ALA A 92 26.21 -30.97 15.61
CA ALA A 92 26.47 -31.91 14.53
C ALA A 92 26.80 -33.32 15.03
N ASP A 93 27.63 -33.46 16.07
CA ASP A 93 28.07 -34.78 16.56
C ASP A 93 26.90 -35.62 17.16
N PRO A 94 26.02 -35.06 18.03
CA PRO A 94 24.79 -35.72 18.45
C PRO A 94 23.84 -36.07 17.30
N VAL A 95 23.72 -35.22 16.28
CA VAL A 95 22.84 -35.49 15.13
C VAL A 95 23.38 -36.63 14.26
N ILE A 96 24.68 -36.59 13.93
CA ILE A 96 25.33 -37.64 13.14
C ILE A 96 25.29 -38.96 13.90
N SER A 97 25.61 -38.96 15.20
CA SER A 97 25.52 -40.16 16.02
C SER A 97 24.08 -40.66 16.14
N ALA A 98 23.07 -39.80 16.33
CA ALA A 98 21.68 -40.25 16.36
C ALA A 98 21.23 -40.91 15.05
N VAL A 99 21.64 -40.37 13.90
CA VAL A 99 21.29 -40.95 12.59
C VAL A 99 22.08 -42.23 12.31
N HIS A 100 23.37 -42.29 12.68
CA HIS A 100 24.29 -43.32 12.22
C HIS A 100 24.75 -44.34 13.27
N ALA A 101 24.46 -44.19 14.56
CA ALA A 101 24.98 -45.06 15.64
C ALA A 101 24.47 -46.53 15.65
N GLY A 102 23.83 -47.00 14.57
CA GLY A 102 23.46 -48.41 14.42
C GLY A 102 22.63 -48.96 15.59
N THR A 103 23.03 -50.11 16.12
CA THR A 103 22.35 -50.87 17.20
C THR A 103 22.66 -50.34 18.61
N ASP A 104 23.74 -49.58 18.79
CA ASP A 104 24.22 -49.07 20.09
C ASP A 104 23.71 -47.64 20.35
N ARG A 105 22.40 -47.43 20.20
CA ARG A 105 21.78 -46.11 20.41
C ARG A 105 21.35 -45.90 21.85
N SER A 106 21.85 -44.82 22.45
CA SER A 106 21.35 -44.33 23.75
C SER A 106 19.89 -43.85 23.64
N PHE A 107 19.14 -43.90 24.74
CA PHE A 107 17.75 -43.44 24.82
C PHE A 107 17.58 -42.00 24.29
N HIS A 108 18.50 -41.10 24.65
CA HIS A 108 18.48 -39.71 24.19
C HIS A 108 18.66 -39.58 22.67
N GLN A 109 19.46 -40.46 22.05
CA GLN A 109 19.65 -40.47 20.59
C GLN A 109 18.38 -40.96 19.87
N GLN A 110 17.65 -41.92 20.44
CA GLN A 110 16.38 -42.38 19.88
C GLN A 110 15.32 -41.27 19.92
N ASN A 111 15.23 -40.54 21.04
CA ASN A 111 14.35 -39.39 21.17
C ASN A 111 14.72 -38.29 20.16
N LEU A 112 16.02 -38.01 19.98
CA LEU A 112 16.49 -37.00 19.03
C LEU A 112 16.05 -37.30 17.59
N ILE A 113 16.01 -38.57 17.16
CA ILE A 113 15.53 -38.93 15.82
C ILE A 113 14.06 -38.56 15.62
N SER A 114 13.21 -38.78 16.62
CA SER A 114 11.79 -38.44 16.53
C SER A 114 11.60 -36.93 16.33
N LEU A 115 12.42 -36.13 17.02
CA LEU A 115 12.44 -34.67 16.91
C LEU A 115 13.02 -34.21 15.57
N LEU A 116 14.08 -34.86 15.08
CA LEU A 116 14.65 -34.59 13.77
C LEU A 116 13.63 -34.84 12.66
N LYS A 117 12.85 -35.93 12.74
CA LYS A 117 11.77 -36.21 11.79
C LYS A 117 10.68 -35.13 11.82
N LYS A 118 10.20 -34.75 13.02
CA LYS A 118 9.22 -33.66 13.18
C LYS A 118 9.78 -32.33 12.62
N ARG A 119 11.03 -32.01 12.93
CA ARG A 119 11.73 -30.83 12.39
C ARG A 119 11.80 -30.86 10.87
N ASP A 120 12.18 -31.99 10.27
CA ASP A 120 12.33 -32.12 8.82
C ASP A 120 10.99 -32.00 8.11
N GLU A 121 9.91 -32.58 8.66
CA GLU A 121 8.54 -32.41 8.17
C GLU A 121 8.09 -30.95 8.22
N LEU A 122 8.30 -30.28 9.36
CA LEU A 122 8.01 -28.85 9.50
C LEU A 122 8.85 -28.00 8.53
N SER A 123 10.14 -28.32 8.36
CA SER A 123 11.04 -27.61 7.45
C SER A 123 10.59 -27.77 6.00
N LEU A 124 10.15 -28.97 5.60
CA LEU A 124 9.56 -29.19 4.28
C LEU A 124 8.28 -28.37 4.11
N SER A 125 7.40 -28.34 5.11
CA SER A 125 6.16 -27.55 5.06
C SER A 125 6.45 -26.04 4.95
N LEU A 126 7.47 -25.54 5.66
CA LEU A 126 7.92 -24.16 5.62
C LEU A 126 8.50 -23.81 4.25
N ILE A 127 9.37 -24.66 3.69
CA ILE A 127 9.94 -24.45 2.36
C ILE A 127 8.82 -24.42 1.31
N GLN A 128 7.82 -25.29 1.41
CA GLN A 128 6.67 -25.26 0.52
C GLN A 128 5.87 -23.97 0.66
N LEU A 129 5.61 -23.50 1.89
CA LEU A 129 4.90 -22.26 2.14
C LEU A 129 5.67 -21.05 1.59
N SER A 130 6.97 -20.97 1.86
CA SER A 130 7.85 -19.91 1.35
C SER A 130 7.92 -19.92 -0.18
N ARG A 131 7.93 -21.10 -0.82
CA ARG A 131 7.84 -21.18 -2.29
C ARG A 131 6.51 -20.64 -2.82
N ARG A 132 5.39 -20.98 -2.17
CA ARG A 132 4.06 -20.44 -2.56
C ARG A 132 4.00 -18.93 -2.37
N GLU A 133 4.59 -18.42 -1.30
CA GLU A 133 4.70 -16.98 -1.04
C GLU A 133 5.50 -16.30 -2.14
N LEU A 134 6.69 -16.81 -2.47
CA LEU A 134 7.53 -16.26 -3.53
C LEU A 134 6.84 -16.28 -4.90
N ASP A 135 6.16 -17.37 -5.26
CA ASP A 135 5.37 -17.48 -6.49
C ASP A 135 4.21 -16.46 -6.51
N SER A 136 3.54 -16.24 -5.36
CA SER A 136 2.49 -15.23 -5.25
C SER A 136 3.03 -13.80 -5.40
N LEU A 137 4.21 -13.52 -4.82
CA LEU A 137 4.88 -12.23 -4.95
C LEU A 137 5.36 -11.99 -6.39
N GLU A 138 5.86 -13.02 -7.07
CA GLU A 138 6.24 -12.93 -8.47
C GLU A 138 5.04 -12.61 -9.36
N LYS A 139 3.91 -13.31 -9.16
CA LYS A 139 2.65 -13.01 -9.87
C LYS A 139 2.15 -11.60 -9.60
N LEU A 140 2.19 -11.14 -8.35
CA LEU A 140 1.80 -9.76 -8.01
C LEU A 140 2.70 -8.73 -8.69
N ARG A 141 4.02 -8.97 -8.73
CA ARG A 141 4.96 -8.09 -9.43
C ARG A 141 4.69 -8.04 -10.93
N LEU A 142 4.43 -9.18 -11.57
CA LEU A 142 4.07 -9.22 -12.98
C LEU A 142 2.78 -8.42 -13.24
N LEU A 143 1.74 -8.64 -12.46
CA LEU A 143 0.48 -7.87 -12.56
C LEU A 143 0.68 -6.38 -12.31
N GLU A 144 1.54 -6.00 -11.36
CA GLU A 144 1.87 -4.60 -11.10
C GLU A 144 2.56 -3.96 -12.30
N THR A 145 3.51 -4.66 -12.94
CA THR A 145 4.16 -4.17 -14.15
C THR A 145 3.18 -4.05 -15.32
N GLU A 146 2.28 -5.02 -15.51
CA GLU A 146 1.24 -4.96 -16.54
C GLU A 146 0.28 -3.80 -16.28
N ASN A 147 -0.17 -3.61 -15.04
CA ASN A 147 -1.05 -2.50 -14.66
C ASN A 147 -0.38 -1.14 -14.87
N MET A 148 0.92 -1.02 -14.56
CA MET A 148 1.69 0.20 -14.86
C MET A 148 1.74 0.49 -16.36
N LEU A 149 1.92 -0.54 -17.21
CA LEU A 149 1.91 -0.37 -18.66
C LEU A 149 0.52 0.03 -19.17
N LEU A 150 -0.54 -0.64 -18.70
CA LEU A 150 -1.92 -0.31 -19.04
C LEU A 150 -2.33 1.09 -18.58
N ALA A 151 -1.90 1.51 -17.39
CA ALA A 151 -2.13 2.86 -16.90
C ALA A 151 -1.47 3.90 -17.84
N ARG A 152 -0.24 3.66 -18.28
CA ARG A 152 0.45 4.53 -19.25
C ARG A 152 -0.31 4.60 -20.58
N THR A 153 -0.66 3.47 -21.18
CA THR A 153 -1.38 3.48 -22.46
C THR A 153 -2.76 4.13 -22.33
N ASN A 154 -3.46 3.95 -21.21
CA ASN A 154 -4.72 4.63 -20.94
C ASN A 154 -4.53 6.15 -20.82
N THR A 155 -3.47 6.62 -20.14
CA THR A 155 -3.15 8.06 -20.09
C THR A 155 -2.81 8.63 -21.47
N GLU A 156 -2.10 7.88 -22.31
CA GLU A 156 -1.78 8.29 -23.69
C GLU A 156 -3.03 8.37 -24.56
N LEU A 157 -3.90 7.35 -24.50
CA LEU A 157 -5.15 7.30 -25.25
C LEU A 157 -6.12 8.40 -24.79
N THR A 158 -6.28 8.62 -23.49
CA THR A 158 -7.12 9.72 -22.97
C THR A 158 -6.56 11.09 -23.38
N SER A 159 -5.23 11.28 -23.38
CA SER A 159 -4.63 12.52 -23.87
C SER A 159 -4.88 12.75 -25.36
N SER A 160 -4.82 11.70 -26.19
CA SER A 160 -5.10 11.81 -27.63
C SER A 160 -6.58 12.04 -27.90
N MET A 161 -7.47 11.38 -27.14
CA MET A 161 -8.91 11.64 -27.18
C MET A 161 -9.23 13.10 -26.83
N LEU A 162 -8.65 13.64 -25.75
CA LEU A 162 -8.85 15.03 -25.35
C LEU A 162 -8.39 16.01 -26.44
N ARG A 163 -7.22 15.76 -27.06
CA ARG A 163 -6.76 16.56 -28.21
C ARG A 163 -7.72 16.48 -29.40
N LEU A 164 -8.24 15.30 -29.72
CA LEU A 164 -9.21 15.13 -30.81
C LEU A 164 -10.53 15.85 -30.51
N VAL A 165 -11.00 15.78 -29.27
CA VAL A 165 -12.18 16.53 -28.80
C VAL A 165 -11.93 18.03 -28.91
N GLU A 166 -10.76 18.51 -28.49
CA GLU A 166 -10.37 19.92 -28.60
C GLU A 166 -10.32 20.38 -30.07
N ILE A 167 -9.74 19.60 -30.97
CA ILE A 167 -9.74 19.87 -32.41
C ILE A 167 -11.17 19.86 -32.99
N SER A 168 -12.03 18.95 -32.53
CA SER A 168 -13.43 18.91 -32.99
C SER A 168 -14.21 20.13 -32.49
N ASN A 169 -14.01 20.53 -31.24
CA ASN A 169 -14.62 21.72 -30.65
C ASN A 169 -14.10 23.00 -31.30
N SER A 170 -12.80 23.09 -31.59
CA SER A 170 -12.23 24.24 -32.29
C SER A 170 -12.83 24.38 -33.69
N ARG A 171 -12.98 23.29 -34.44
CA ARG A 171 -13.67 23.30 -35.76
C ARG A 171 -15.13 23.71 -35.66
N ILE A 172 -15.85 23.22 -34.64
CA ILE A 172 -17.25 23.63 -34.40
C ILE A 172 -17.31 25.12 -34.07
N ASN A 173 -16.39 25.62 -33.23
CA ASN A 173 -16.31 27.03 -32.89
C ASN A 173 -15.93 27.89 -34.09
N GLU A 174 -14.94 27.50 -34.90
CA GLU A 174 -14.57 28.18 -36.16
C GLU A 174 -15.74 28.20 -37.16
N ALA A 175 -16.49 27.10 -37.28
CA ALA A 175 -17.70 27.05 -38.09
C ALA A 175 -18.78 28.00 -37.56
N ASN A 176 -18.94 28.13 -36.25
CA ASN A 176 -19.84 29.10 -35.63
C ASN A 176 -19.33 30.55 -35.78
N GLU A 177 -18.02 30.76 -35.74
CA GLU A 177 -17.34 32.06 -35.91
C GLU A 177 -17.24 32.51 -37.36
N SER A 178 -17.67 31.70 -38.33
CA SER A 178 -18.04 32.16 -39.68
C SER A 178 -19.29 33.08 -39.68
N SER A 179 -19.41 33.92 -38.64
CA SER A 179 -19.75 35.34 -38.51
C SER A 179 -20.86 35.98 -39.32
N GLN A 180 -21.18 35.51 -40.53
CA GLN A 180 -22.39 35.93 -41.23
C GLN A 180 -23.62 35.35 -40.53
N SER A 181 -23.58 34.06 -40.18
CA SER A 181 -24.70 33.38 -39.52
C SER A 181 -25.01 33.96 -38.12
N LEU A 182 -24.00 34.27 -37.30
CA LEU A 182 -24.21 34.88 -35.98
C LEU A 182 -24.71 36.32 -36.06
N GLN A 183 -24.16 37.14 -36.95
CA GLN A 183 -24.66 38.52 -37.14
C GLN A 183 -26.08 38.54 -37.69
N GLU A 184 -26.42 37.62 -38.60
CA GLU A 184 -27.79 37.46 -39.10
C GLU A 184 -28.74 37.01 -37.99
N LEU A 185 -28.35 36.05 -37.15
CA LEU A 185 -29.16 35.62 -36.01
C LEU A 185 -29.35 36.72 -34.96
N GLU A 186 -28.31 37.51 -34.68
CA GLU A 186 -28.39 38.65 -33.76
C GLU A 186 -29.34 39.73 -34.31
N LYS A 187 -29.24 40.05 -35.61
CA LYS A 187 -30.14 40.99 -36.31
C LYS A 187 -31.59 40.50 -36.27
N ILE A 188 -31.84 39.24 -36.62
CA ILE A 188 -33.18 38.65 -36.59
C ILE A 188 -33.75 38.66 -35.16
N LYS A 189 -32.95 38.36 -34.13
CA LYS A 189 -33.38 38.45 -32.73
C LYS A 189 -33.71 39.88 -32.31
N GLN A 190 -32.95 40.87 -32.76
CA GLN A 190 -33.24 42.28 -32.50
C GLN A 190 -34.52 42.71 -33.19
N GLU A 191 -34.72 42.34 -34.45
CA GLU A 191 -35.94 42.61 -35.21
C GLU A 191 -37.18 41.97 -34.57
N LEU A 192 -37.08 40.71 -34.11
CA LEU A 192 -38.17 40.02 -33.42
C LEU A 192 -38.50 40.67 -32.07
N LYS A 193 -37.49 41.12 -31.31
CA LYS A 193 -37.71 41.90 -30.08
C LYS A 193 -38.42 43.23 -30.37
N LEU A 194 -38.05 43.92 -31.45
CA LEU A 194 -38.70 45.16 -31.87
C LEU A 194 -40.13 44.92 -32.34
N SER A 195 -40.37 43.88 -33.15
CA SER A 195 -41.71 43.53 -33.62
C SER A 195 -42.61 43.11 -32.46
N ARG A 196 -42.10 42.33 -31.50
CA ARG A 196 -42.85 41.95 -30.29
C ARG A 196 -43.15 43.15 -29.39
N ARG A 197 -42.24 44.10 -29.26
CA ARG A 197 -42.50 45.37 -28.54
C ARG A 197 -43.59 46.18 -29.24
N LYS A 198 -43.50 46.36 -30.56
CA LYS A 198 -44.51 47.05 -31.36
C LYS A 198 -45.89 46.38 -31.24
N TRP A 199 -45.95 45.06 -31.35
CA TRP A 199 -47.19 44.31 -31.20
C TRP A 199 -47.80 44.47 -29.82
N ARG A 200 -47.01 44.41 -28.74
CA ARG A 200 -47.50 44.68 -27.38
C ARG A 200 -48.07 46.10 -27.24
N THR A 201 -47.41 47.11 -27.82
CA THR A 201 -47.90 48.49 -27.78
C THR A 201 -49.21 48.64 -28.55
N ILE A 202 -49.29 48.08 -29.76
CA ILE A 202 -50.53 48.12 -30.57
C ILE A 202 -51.64 47.37 -29.83
N LYS A 203 -51.35 46.20 -29.27
CA LYS A 203 -52.30 45.42 -28.48
C LYS A 203 -52.82 46.21 -27.29
N ALA A 204 -51.95 46.85 -26.51
CA ALA A 204 -52.34 47.66 -25.36
C ALA A 204 -53.20 48.87 -25.75
N ILE A 205 -52.90 49.52 -26.89
CA ILE A 205 -53.71 50.63 -27.39
C ILE A 205 -55.08 50.15 -27.85
N VAL A 206 -55.14 49.04 -28.60
CA VAL A 206 -56.39 48.47 -29.11
C VAL A 206 -57.26 47.97 -27.97
N SER A 207 -56.69 47.23 -27.00
CA SER A 207 -57.43 46.76 -25.84
C SER A 207 -57.92 47.92 -24.97
N GLY A 208 -57.07 48.93 -24.73
CA GLY A 208 -57.46 50.14 -24.01
C GLY A 208 -58.56 50.94 -24.71
N ALA A 209 -58.53 51.04 -26.05
CA ALA A 209 -59.56 51.70 -26.83
C ALA A 209 -60.89 50.94 -26.80
N ILE A 210 -60.87 49.61 -26.93
CA ILE A 210 -62.08 48.78 -26.88
C ILE A 210 -62.73 48.89 -25.50
N VAL A 211 -61.96 48.72 -24.41
CA VAL A 211 -62.47 48.83 -23.03
C VAL A 211 -62.97 50.26 -22.73
N GLY A 212 -62.27 51.29 -23.21
CA GLY A 212 -62.65 52.70 -23.01
C GLY A 212 -63.83 53.19 -23.86
N SER A 213 -64.17 52.49 -24.95
CA SER A 213 -65.26 52.88 -25.86
C SER A 213 -66.67 52.63 -25.31
N GLY A 214 -66.79 51.85 -24.22
CA GLY A 214 -68.09 51.48 -23.64
C GLY A 214 -68.88 50.42 -24.43
N VAL A 215 -68.26 49.81 -25.47
CA VAL A 215 -68.81 48.63 -26.17
C VAL A 215 -68.77 47.41 -25.25
N ASP A 216 -69.81 46.57 -25.26
CA ASP A 216 -69.94 45.38 -24.39
C ASP A 216 -69.08 44.20 -24.90
N TRP A 217 -67.75 44.39 -24.87
CA TRP A 217 -66.73 43.49 -25.43
C TRP A 217 -66.66 42.10 -24.77
N ALA A 218 -67.33 41.89 -23.63
CA ALA A 218 -67.39 40.60 -22.93
C ALA A 218 -68.37 39.61 -23.58
N ARG A 219 -69.30 40.09 -24.42
CA ARG A 219 -70.30 39.24 -25.09
C ARG A 219 -69.87 38.80 -26.50
N ASP A 220 -68.97 39.54 -27.13
CA ASP A 220 -68.44 39.21 -28.45
C ASP A 220 -67.15 38.40 -28.33
N PRO A 221 -67.11 37.14 -28.81
CA PRO A 221 -65.94 36.27 -28.66
C PRO A 221 -64.70 36.82 -29.39
N GLU A 222 -64.89 37.56 -30.49
CA GLU A 222 -63.80 38.17 -31.24
C GLU A 222 -63.15 39.33 -30.47
N LEU A 223 -63.95 40.16 -29.78
CA LEU A 223 -63.43 41.27 -28.96
C LEU A 223 -62.80 40.76 -27.67
N LEU A 224 -63.37 39.70 -27.09
CA LEU A 224 -62.84 39.02 -25.93
C LEU A 224 -61.42 38.50 -26.19
N GLN A 225 -61.17 37.85 -27.34
CA GLN A 225 -59.86 37.34 -27.72
C GLN A 225 -58.82 38.43 -27.98
N ILE A 226 -59.26 39.61 -28.44
CA ILE A 226 -58.35 40.75 -28.68
C ILE A 226 -57.93 41.40 -27.34
N VAL A 227 -58.83 41.44 -26.36
CA VAL A 227 -58.62 42.08 -25.06
C VAL A 227 -57.91 41.16 -24.05
N LEU A 228 -58.22 39.86 -24.05
CA LEU A 228 -57.61 38.86 -23.16
C LEU A 228 -56.53 38.08 -23.91
N ASP A 229 -55.32 38.04 -23.33
CA ASP A 229 -54.26 37.14 -23.78
C ASP A 229 -54.63 35.70 -23.37
N GLU A 230 -54.87 34.82 -24.33
CA GLU A 230 -54.54 33.41 -24.15
C GLU A 230 -53.06 33.26 -24.50
N ASP A 231 -52.26 32.80 -23.54
CA ASP A 231 -50.86 32.41 -23.79
C ASP A 231 -50.76 31.26 -24.79
#